data_AF-A0AAD7G452-F1
#
_entry.id   AF-A0AAD7G452-F1
#
_cell.length_a   1.000
_cell.length_b   1.000
_cell.length_c   1.000
_cell.angle_alpha   90.00
_cell.angle_beta   90.00
_cell.angle_gamma   90.00
#
_symmetry.space_group_name_H-M   'P 1'
#
loop_
_entity.id
_entity.type
_entity.pdbx_description
1 polymer ?
#
loop_
_entity_poly.entity_id
_entity_poly.type
_entity_poly.pdbx_seq_one_letter_code
_entity_poly.pdbx_strand_id
1 'polypeptide(L)'
;YKDVLRTNFAPSDQGCRHIRDLVVAPAKELEKTTAEILRLKAMLAPLIRKRDELTEFIDSHLALVSPARRLPDDIIREIFTATLPSDHQPKMTSRESPLLISRICSGWRSLALSMPRLWASLH
;
A
#
# COMPACT_ATOMS: atom_id res chain seq x y z
N TYR A 1 16.43 37.80 15.71
CA TYR A 1 15.67 37.91 14.45
C TYR A 1 14.36 37.13 14.44
N LYS A 2 13.98 36.32 15.45
CA LYS A 2 12.76 35.51 15.41
C LYS A 2 11.49 36.35 15.18
N ASP A 3 11.43 37.53 15.78
CA ASP A 3 10.26 38.44 15.72
C ASP A 3 10.11 39.17 14.38
N VAL A 4 11.12 39.11 13.52
CA VAL A 4 11.11 39.74 12.18
C VAL A 4 11.11 38.72 11.05
N LEU A 5 11.11 37.41 11.36
CA LEU A 5 10.99 36.36 10.35
C LEU A 5 9.62 36.49 9.66
N ARG A 6 9.60 36.38 8.33
CA ARG A 6 8.39 36.49 7.47
C ARG A 6 7.77 37.90 7.39
N THR A 7 8.55 38.94 7.66
CA THR A 7 8.17 40.34 7.41
C THR A 7 9.02 40.94 6.28
N ASN A 8 8.64 42.13 5.78
CA ASN A 8 9.44 42.89 4.80
C ASN A 8 10.63 43.64 5.42
N PHE A 9 11.06 43.25 6.63
CA PHE A 9 12.20 43.87 7.30
C PHE A 9 13.49 43.66 6.49
N ALA A 10 14.12 44.77 6.09
CA ALA A 10 15.41 44.77 5.42
C ALA A 10 16.53 45.04 6.44
N PRO A 11 17.44 44.08 6.72
CA PRO A 11 18.56 44.30 7.61
C PRO A 11 19.57 45.28 7.00
N SER A 12 20.32 46.00 7.84
CA SER A 12 21.50 46.74 7.42
C SER A 12 22.61 45.79 6.94
N ASP A 13 23.66 46.29 6.28
CA ASP A 13 24.79 45.47 5.84
C ASP A 13 25.46 44.67 6.97
N GLN A 14 25.52 45.25 8.18
CA GLN A 14 26.00 44.54 9.37
C GLN A 14 25.02 43.44 9.80
N GLY A 15 23.71 43.71 9.74
CA GLY A 15 22.66 42.71 9.98
C GLY A 15 22.72 41.56 8.97
N CYS A 16 22.95 41.85 7.69
CA CYS A 16 23.11 40.87 6.62
C CYS A 16 24.32 39.96 6.83
N ARG A 17 25.43 40.49 7.34
CA ARG A 17 26.61 39.68 7.70
C ARG A 17 26.32 38.77 8.88
N HIS A 18 25.76 39.34 9.95
CA HIS A 18 25.42 38.58 11.15
C HIS A 18 24.41 37.46 10.86
N ILE A 19 23.38 37.70 10.04
CA ILE A 19 22.43 36.65 9.62
C ILE A 19 23.14 35.55 8.81
N ARG A 20 24.06 35.92 7.91
CA ARG A 20 24.86 34.94 7.16
C ARG A 20 25.69 34.06 8.09
N ASP A 21 26.34 34.64 9.09
CA ASP A 21 27.13 33.89 10.05
C ASP A 21 26.27 32.95 10.91
N LEU A 22 25.07 33.41 11.31
CA LEU A 22 24.12 32.61 12.09
C LEU A 22 23.65 31.35 11.36
N VAL A 23 23.54 31.37 10.02
CA VAL A 23 23.06 30.21 9.25
C VAL A 23 24.16 29.19 8.93
N VAL A 24 25.45 29.52 9.11
CA VAL A 24 26.56 28.62 8.76
C VAL A 24 26.51 27.31 9.53
N ALA A 25 26.36 27.36 10.86
CA ALA A 25 26.34 26.16 11.69
C ALA A 25 25.10 25.27 11.42
N PRO A 26 23.86 25.82 11.40
CA PRO A 26 22.67 25.05 11.00
C PRO A 26 22.77 24.45 9.59
N ALA A 27 23.35 25.15 8.62
CA ALA A 27 23.53 24.62 7.27
C ALA A 27 24.46 23.40 7.25
N LYS A 28 25.56 23.41 8.01
CA LYS A 28 26.45 22.25 8.16
C LYS A 28 25.77 21.07 8.87
N GLU A 29 24.95 21.35 9.88
CA GLU A 29 24.19 20.31 10.57
C GLU A 29 23.11 19.69 9.67
N LEU A 30 22.46 20.50 8.84
CA LEU A 30 21.52 20.05 7.82
C LEU A 30 22.20 19.13 6.79
N GLU A 31 23.39 19.49 6.33
CA GLU A 31 24.18 18.65 5.41
C GLU A 31 24.49 17.28 6.01
N LYS A 32 24.98 17.25 7.26
CA LYS A 32 25.25 16.01 8.00
C LYS A 32 23.99 15.15 8.17
N THR A 33 22.89 15.78 8.57
CA THR A 33 21.61 15.09 8.78
C THR A 33 21.07 14.51 7.47
N THR A 34 21.19 15.27 6.38
CA THR A 34 20.81 14.81 5.04
C THR A 34 21.64 13.62 4.60
N ALA A 35 22.95 13.65 4.84
CA ALA A 35 23.84 12.53 4.54
C ALA A 35 23.46 11.26 5.33
N GLU A 36 23.14 11.37 6.62
CA GLU A 36 22.72 10.20 7.41
C GLU A 36 21.36 9.66 6.96
N ILE A 37 20.42 10.52 6.58
CA ILE A 37 19.15 10.08 5.98
C ILE A 37 19.40 9.27 4.71
N LEU A 38 20.29 9.74 3.83
CA LEU A 38 20.63 9.03 2.59
C LEU A 38 21.31 7.69 2.90
N ARG A 39 22.24 7.66 3.86
CA ARG A 39 22.92 6.43 4.30
C ARG A 39 21.93 5.39 4.82
N LEU A 40 21.05 5.79 5.73
CA LEU A 40 20.03 4.90 6.31
C LEU A 40 19.03 4.42 5.26
N LYS A 41 18.60 5.29 4.35
CA LYS A 41 17.74 4.87 3.22
C LYS A 41 18.43 3.85 2.33
N ALA A 42 19.72 4.03 2.03
CA ALA A 42 20.51 3.09 1.24
C ALA A 42 20.65 1.73 1.93
N MET A 43 20.79 1.71 3.26
CA MET A 43 20.82 0.48 4.06
C MET A 43 19.45 -0.20 4.16
N LEU A 44 18.37 0.58 4.21
CA LEU A 44 17.01 0.07 4.32
C LEU A 44 16.51 -0.56 3.01
N ALA A 45 16.89 0.00 1.86
CA ALA A 45 16.48 -0.48 0.54
C ALA A 45 16.72 -1.99 0.30
N PRO A 46 17.91 -2.58 0.55
CA PRO A 46 18.11 -4.03 0.40
C PRO A 46 17.30 -4.85 1.39
N LEU A 47 17.05 -4.37 2.60
CA LEU A 47 16.22 -5.09 3.59
C LEU A 47 14.75 -5.12 3.17
N ILE A 48 14.23 -4.01 2.62
CA ILE A 48 12.88 -3.96 2.04
C ILE A 48 12.77 -4.96 0.88
N ARG A 49 13.73 -4.96 -0.05
CA ARG A 49 13.74 -5.94 -1.15
C ARG A 49 13.75 -7.38 -0.63
N LYS A 50 14.58 -7.67 0.36
CA LYS A 50 14.66 -9.02 0.93
C LYS A 50 13.36 -9.43 1.62
N ARG A 51 12.71 -8.51 2.34
CA ARG A 51 11.39 -8.73 2.92
C ARG A 51 10.40 -9.08 1.81
N ASP A 52 10.35 -8.27 0.75
CA ASP A 52 9.37 -8.44 -0.33
C ASP A 52 9.54 -9.78 -1.06
N GLU A 53 10.78 -10.17 -1.37
CA GLU A 53 11.11 -11.48 -1.93
C GLU A 53 10.64 -12.64 -1.03
N LEU A 54 10.87 -12.53 0.29
CA LEU A 54 10.46 -13.56 1.24
C LEU A 54 8.94 -13.61 1.41
N THR A 55 8.28 -12.46 1.44
CA THR A 55 6.82 -12.38 1.50
C THR A 55 6.19 -13.04 0.28
N GLU A 56 6.67 -12.72 -0.93
CA GLU A 56 6.18 -13.35 -2.16
C GLU A 56 6.42 -14.87 -2.17
N PHE A 57 7.60 -15.31 -1.72
CA PHE A 57 7.91 -16.74 -1.59
C PHE A 57 6.93 -17.42 -0.62
N ILE A 58 6.72 -16.88 0.57
CA ILE A 58 5.82 -17.46 1.57
C ILE A 58 4.38 -17.49 1.06
N ASP A 59 3.88 -16.36 0.56
CA ASP A 59 2.49 -16.23 0.12
C ASP A 59 2.16 -17.16 -1.04
N SER A 60 3.06 -17.28 -2.01
CA SER A 60 2.89 -18.19 -3.16
C SER A 60 2.84 -19.66 -2.71
N HIS A 61 3.67 -20.07 -1.75
CA HIS A 61 3.68 -21.45 -1.24
C HIS A 61 2.50 -21.74 -0.31
N LEU A 62 2.14 -20.81 0.58
CA LEU A 62 0.94 -20.95 1.41
C LEU A 62 -0.33 -21.02 0.56
N ALA A 63 -0.38 -20.29 -0.56
CA ALA A 63 -1.48 -20.39 -1.51
C ALA A 63 -1.61 -21.79 -2.14
N LEU A 64 -0.52 -22.56 -2.29
CA LEU A 64 -0.57 -23.95 -2.80
C LEU A 64 -1.23 -24.91 -1.82
N VAL A 65 -1.01 -24.72 -0.52
CA VAL A 65 -1.56 -25.57 0.55
C VAL A 65 -2.89 -25.04 1.11
N SER A 66 -3.40 -23.93 0.56
CA SER A 66 -4.68 -23.36 0.96
C SER A 66 -5.82 -24.39 0.84
N PRO A 67 -6.67 -24.54 1.87
CA PRO A 67 -7.84 -25.40 1.81
C PRO A 67 -8.74 -25.10 0.61
N ALA A 68 -8.78 -23.84 0.17
CA ALA A 68 -9.54 -23.38 -0.98
C ALA A 68 -9.17 -24.10 -2.30
N ARG A 69 -7.94 -24.63 -2.43
CA ARG A 69 -7.51 -25.43 -3.60
C ARG A 69 -7.89 -26.91 -3.51
N ARG A 70 -8.31 -27.39 -2.33
CA ARG A 70 -8.69 -28.80 -2.09
C ARG A 70 -10.21 -29.01 -2.05
N LEU A 71 -10.98 -27.92 -1.97
CA LEU A 71 -12.43 -28.01 -2.01
C LEU A 71 -12.89 -28.47 -3.40
N PRO A 72 -13.82 -29.44 -3.49
CA PRO A 72 -14.50 -29.76 -4.73
C PRO A 72 -15.20 -28.53 -5.30
N ASP A 73 -15.29 -28.47 -6.64
CA ASP A 73 -15.93 -27.35 -7.34
C ASP A 73 -17.36 -27.11 -6.87
N ASP A 74 -18.11 -28.17 -6.63
CA ASP A 74 -19.48 -28.18 -6.12
C ASP A 74 -19.60 -27.49 -4.74
N ILE A 75 -18.65 -27.71 -3.84
CA ILE A 75 -18.62 -26.99 -2.55
C ILE A 75 -18.29 -25.51 -2.75
N ILE A 76 -17.37 -25.19 -3.66
CA ILE A 76 -17.01 -23.79 -3.94
C ILE A 76 -18.20 -23.05 -4.59
N ARG A 77 -18.94 -23.70 -5.50
CA ARG A 77 -20.15 -23.17 -6.12
C ARG A 77 -21.25 -22.88 -5.09
N GLU A 78 -21.40 -23.75 -4.10
CA GLU A 78 -22.35 -23.56 -2.99
C GLU A 78 -21.95 -22.35 -2.13
N ILE A 79 -20.66 -22.25 -1.75
CA ILE A 79 -20.12 -21.09 -1.03
C ILE A 79 -20.40 -19.80 -1.82
N PHE A 80 -20.16 -19.80 -3.14
CA PHE A 80 -20.38 -18.62 -3.96
C PHE A 80 -21.83 -18.14 -3.92
N THR A 81 -22.77 -19.08 -4.07
CA THR A 81 -24.20 -18.80 -4.00
C THR A 81 -24.60 -18.27 -2.62
N ALA A 82 -24.07 -18.86 -1.55
CA ALA A 82 -24.35 -18.45 -0.18
C ALA A 82 -23.76 -17.07 0.20
N THR A 83 -22.76 -16.59 -0.53
CA THR A 83 -22.14 -15.27 -0.27
C THR A 83 -22.80 -14.12 -1.00
N LEU A 84 -23.76 -14.38 -1.89
CA LEU A 84 -24.51 -13.31 -2.56
C LEU A 84 -25.35 -12.54 -1.53
N PRO A 85 -25.49 -11.21 -1.67
CA PRO A 85 -26.35 -10.45 -0.79
C PRO A 85 -27.81 -10.90 -0.92
N SER A 86 -28.47 -11.13 0.20
CA SER A 86 -29.88 -11.55 0.25
C SER A 86 -30.86 -10.38 0.33
N ASP A 87 -30.38 -9.21 0.75
CA ASP A 87 -31.16 -8.02 1.08
C ASP A 87 -31.03 -6.90 0.05
N HIS A 88 -30.11 -7.01 -0.90
CA HIS A 88 -29.92 -6.03 -1.96
C HIS A 88 -29.27 -6.62 -3.22
N GLN A 89 -29.30 -5.83 -4.29
CA GLN A 89 -28.62 -6.17 -5.52
C GLN A 89 -27.10 -6.01 -5.37
N PRO A 90 -26.28 -7.01 -5.74
CA PRO A 90 -24.84 -6.93 -5.56
C PRO A 90 -24.23 -5.77 -6.34
N LYS A 91 -23.34 -5.02 -5.67
CA LYS A 91 -22.64 -3.89 -6.29
C LYS A 91 -21.34 -4.35 -6.94
N MET A 92 -20.91 -3.67 -8.02
CA MET A 92 -19.60 -3.89 -8.64
C MET A 92 -18.44 -3.32 -7.81
N THR A 93 -18.21 -3.88 -6.62
CA THR A 93 -17.14 -3.49 -5.69
C THR A 93 -16.30 -4.70 -5.28
N SER A 94 -14.99 -4.49 -5.05
CA SER A 94 -14.09 -5.54 -4.58
C SER A 94 -14.39 -6.00 -3.14
N ARG A 95 -15.33 -5.35 -2.45
CA ARG A 95 -15.71 -5.65 -1.06
C ARG A 95 -16.96 -6.52 -0.94
N GLU A 96 -17.56 -6.90 -2.06
CA GLU A 96 -18.84 -7.62 -2.09
C GLU A 96 -18.81 -8.76 -3.11
N SER A 97 -19.58 -9.82 -2.85
CA SER A 97 -19.73 -10.92 -3.80
C SER A 97 -20.55 -10.49 -5.02
N PRO A 98 -20.28 -11.06 -6.21
CA PRO A 98 -19.32 -12.14 -6.48
C PRO A 98 -17.86 -11.67 -6.67
N LEU A 99 -17.58 -10.37 -6.66
CA LEU A 99 -16.23 -9.86 -6.94
C LEU A 99 -15.24 -10.18 -5.83
N LEU A 100 -15.65 -10.13 -4.56
CA LEU A 100 -14.82 -10.44 -3.39
C LEU A 100 -14.23 -11.86 -3.47
N ILE A 101 -15.08 -12.86 -3.69
CA ILE A 101 -14.71 -14.28 -3.73
C ILE A 101 -13.82 -14.63 -4.95
N SER A 102 -13.99 -13.93 -6.08
CA SER A 102 -13.16 -14.10 -7.28
C SER A 102 -11.69 -13.67 -7.09
N ARG A 103 -11.35 -13.07 -5.95
CA ARG A 103 -10.01 -12.60 -5.62
C ARG A 103 -9.20 -13.59 -4.77
N ILE A 104 -9.81 -14.67 -4.29
CA ILE A 104 -9.17 -15.63 -3.39
C ILE A 104 -8.05 -16.41 -4.11
N CYS A 105 -8.34 -17.00 -5.27
CA CYS A 105 -7.31 -17.65 -6.10
C CYS A 105 -7.76 -17.72 -7.58
N SER A 106 -6.85 -18.09 -8.49
CA SER A 106 -7.16 -18.23 -9.92
C SER A 106 -8.20 -19.30 -10.22
N GLY A 107 -8.23 -20.39 -9.43
CA GLY A 107 -9.24 -21.45 -9.55
C GLY A 107 -10.64 -20.93 -9.21
N TRP A 108 -10.78 -20.24 -8.07
CA TRP A 108 -12.03 -19.62 -7.64
C TRP A 108 -12.52 -18.56 -8.62
N ARG A 109 -11.60 -17.76 -9.19
CA ARG A 109 -11.94 -16.80 -10.25
C ARG A 109 -12.50 -17.49 -11.49
N SER A 110 -11.80 -18.52 -11.98
CA SER A 110 -12.23 -19.26 -13.17
C SER A 110 -13.60 -19.91 -12.96
N LEU A 111 -13.81 -20.48 -11.77
CA LEU A 111 -15.08 -21.07 -11.38
C LEU A 111 -16.20 -20.03 -11.27
N ALA A 112 -15.94 -18.88 -10.64
CA ALA A 112 -16.92 -17.80 -10.52
C ALA A 112 -17.34 -17.27 -11.90
N LEU A 113 -16.38 -17.06 -12.81
CA LEU A 113 -16.67 -16.64 -14.19
C LEU A 113 -17.45 -17.70 -14.98
N SER A 114 -17.29 -18.99 -14.65
CA SER A 114 -18.09 -20.08 -15.24
C SER A 114 -19.53 -20.18 -14.72
N MET A 115 -19.93 -19.32 -13.77
CA MET A 115 -21.26 -19.33 -13.15
C MET A 115 -22.06 -18.08 -13.54
N PRO A 116 -22.79 -18.09 -14.68
CA PRO A 116 -23.59 -16.94 -15.13
C PRO A 116 -24.56 -16.40 -14.07
N ARG A 117 -25.11 -17.30 -13.22
CA ARG A 117 -26.05 -16.92 -12.15
C ARG A 117 -25.46 -15.95 -11.12
N LEU A 118 -24.15 -15.98 -10.87
CA LEU A 118 -23.51 -15.04 -9.95
C LEU A 118 -23.49 -13.62 -10.48
N TRP A 119 -23.50 -13.45 -11.81
CA TRP A 119 -23.37 -12.16 -12.49
C TRP A 119 -24.69 -11.64 -13.02
N ALA A 120 -25.75 -12.46 -13.01
CA ALA A 120 -27.07 -12.11 -13.53
C ALA A 120 -27.73 -10.93 -12.79
N SER A 121 -27.31 -10.67 -11.55
CA SER A 121 -27.81 -9.61 -10.70
C SER A 121 -26.84 -8.44 -10.54
N LEU A 122 -25.77 -8.34 -11.33
CA LEU A 122 -24.92 -7.16 -11.28
C LEU A 122 -25.49 -6.03 -12.14
N HIS A 123 -25.67 -4.86 -11.55
CA HIS A 123 -26.04 -3.61 -12.22
C HIS A 123 -24.88 -2.62 -12.19
#